data_AF-A0AA43H0H7-F1
#
_entry.id   AF-A0AA43H0H7-F1
#
_cell.length_a   1.000
_cell.length_b   1.000
_cell.length_c   1.000
_cell.angle_alpha   90.00
_cell.angle_beta   90.00
_cell.angle_gamma   90.00
#
_symmetry.space_group_name_H-M   'P 1'
#
loop_
_entity.id
_entity.type
_entity.pdbx_description
1 polymer ?
#
loop_
_entity_poly.entity_id
_entity_poly.type
_entity_poly.pdbx_seq_one_letter_code
_entity_poly.pdbx_strand_id
1 'polypeptide(L)'
;MDRTKIEHWLIDNLASLLGIDSEDIDLEKSIFTYGLDSSVALSLTGELETLLDLELDPTLLWEYPIIPELTEYLVDELAKK
;
A
#
# COMPACT_ATOMS: atom_id res chain seq x y z
N MET A 1 -9.42 -10.42 4.66
CA MET A 1 -8.21 -10.45 3.80
C MET A 1 -7.03 -10.70 4.73
N ASP A 2 -6.01 -11.46 4.32
CA ASP A 2 -4.86 -11.80 5.18
C ASP A 2 -3.68 -10.86 4.92
N ARG A 3 -2.77 -10.68 5.89
CA ARG A 3 -1.57 -9.81 5.75
C ARG A 3 -0.83 -10.04 4.42
N THR A 4 -0.48 -11.28 4.12
CA THR A 4 0.24 -11.66 2.89
C THR A 4 -0.53 -11.31 1.62
N LYS A 5 -1.88 -11.34 1.64
CA LYS A 5 -2.69 -10.96 0.48
C LYS A 5 -2.66 -9.45 0.24
N ILE A 6 -2.74 -8.66 1.31
CA ILE A 6 -2.66 -7.20 1.23
C ILE A 6 -1.26 -6.79 0.77
N GLU A 7 -0.21 -7.41 1.31
CA GLU A 7 1.17 -7.16 0.93
C GLU A 7 1.42 -7.48 -0.56
N HIS A 8 1.03 -8.67 -1.02
CA HIS A 8 1.12 -9.01 -2.45
C HIS A 8 0.33 -8.07 -3.33
N TRP A 9 -0.88 -7.68 -2.93
CA TRP A 9 -1.69 -6.74 -3.70
C TRP A 9 -1.02 -5.37 -3.78
N LEU A 10 -0.47 -4.87 -2.66
CA LEU A 10 0.27 -3.61 -2.60
C LEU A 10 1.48 -3.64 -3.54
N ILE A 11 2.27 -4.71 -3.49
CA ILE A 11 3.44 -4.89 -4.35
C ILE A 11 3.01 -4.89 -5.83
N ASP A 12 2.03 -5.71 -6.20
CA ASP A 12 1.57 -5.85 -7.59
C ASP A 12 1.01 -4.53 -8.13
N ASN A 13 0.22 -3.83 -7.32
CA ASN A 13 -0.35 -2.54 -7.69
C ASN A 13 0.73 -1.46 -7.81
N LEU A 14 1.68 -1.39 -6.86
CA LEU A 14 2.82 -0.47 -6.93
C LEU A 14 3.69 -0.75 -8.15
N ALA A 15 4.01 -2.01 -8.42
CA ALA A 15 4.76 -2.44 -9.58
C ALA A 15 4.07 -1.98 -10.89
N SER A 16 2.75 -2.19 -10.98
CA SER A 16 1.96 -1.74 -12.13
C SER A 16 1.93 -0.21 -12.26
N LEU A 17 1.85 0.54 -11.15
CA LEU A 17 1.82 2.00 -11.16
C LEU A 17 3.19 2.61 -11.52
N LEU A 18 4.28 1.99 -11.06
CA LEU A 18 5.64 2.40 -11.32
C LEU A 18 6.18 1.88 -12.66
N GLY A 19 5.52 0.89 -13.25
CA GLY A 19 5.95 0.24 -14.49
C GLY A 19 7.22 -0.61 -14.31
N ILE A 20 7.42 -1.17 -13.12
CA ILE A 20 8.53 -2.08 -12.79
C ILE A 20 7.99 -3.45 -12.39
N ASP A 21 8.87 -4.45 -12.25
CA ASP A 21 8.46 -5.76 -11.79
C ASP A 21 8.21 -5.77 -10.27
N SER A 22 7.25 -6.58 -9.82
CA SER A 22 6.94 -6.78 -8.40
C SER A 22 8.14 -7.32 -7.60
N GLU A 23 9.06 -8.00 -8.28
CA GLU A 23 10.31 -8.51 -7.70
C GLU A 23 11.33 -7.40 -7.42
N ASP A 24 11.24 -6.26 -8.12
CA ASP A 24 12.09 -5.08 -7.90
C ASP A 24 11.58 -4.17 -6.76
N ILE A 25 10.35 -4.41 -6.29
CA ILE A 25 9.78 -3.70 -5.14
C ILE A 25 10.38 -4.26 -3.85
N ASP A 26 11.27 -3.47 -3.26
CA ASP A 26 11.89 -3.74 -1.96
C ASP A 26 10.96 -3.28 -0.83
N LEU A 27 10.47 -4.24 -0.04
CA LEU A 27 9.55 -4.04 1.09
C LEU A 27 10.18 -3.27 2.24
N GLU A 28 11.50 -3.31 2.36
CA GLU A 28 12.25 -2.59 3.40
C GLU A 28 12.53 -1.14 3.02
N LYS A 29 12.25 -0.75 1.77
CA LYS A 29 12.41 0.64 1.30
C LYS A 29 11.09 1.39 1.38
N SER A 30 11.23 2.69 1.63
CA SER A 30 10.12 3.61 1.52
C SER A 30 9.58 3.62 0.10
N ILE A 31 8.27 3.51 -0.06
CA ILE A 31 7.57 3.60 -1.33
C ILE A 31 7.87 4.95 -2.04
N PHE A 32 8.11 6.03 -1.29
CA PHE A 32 8.53 7.32 -1.83
C PHE A 32 9.89 7.28 -2.55
N THR A 33 10.75 6.33 -2.20
CA THR A 33 12.07 6.16 -2.84
C THR A 33 11.93 5.75 -4.31
N TYR A 34 10.82 5.12 -4.68
CA TYR A 34 10.54 4.72 -6.07
C TYR A 34 9.98 5.84 -6.94
N GLY A 35 9.87 7.07 -6.40
CA GLY A 35 9.27 8.19 -7.11
C GLY A 35 7.75 8.24 -6.96
N LEU A 36 7.23 7.81 -5.82
CA LEU A 36 5.80 7.82 -5.56
C LEU A 36 5.30 9.26 -5.39
N ASP A 37 4.60 9.74 -6.41
CA ASP A 37 3.96 11.06 -6.44
C ASP A 37 2.62 11.06 -5.69
N SER A 38 2.15 12.25 -5.27
CA SER A 38 0.85 12.40 -4.57
C SER A 38 -0.34 11.78 -5.33
N SER A 39 -0.28 11.72 -6.66
CA SER A 39 -1.32 11.07 -7.48
C SER A 39 -1.32 9.54 -7.34
N VAL A 40 -0.13 8.94 -7.25
CA VAL A 40 0.03 7.50 -7.04
C VAL A 40 -0.44 7.12 -5.64
N ALA A 41 -0.10 7.94 -4.65
CA ALA A 41 -0.54 7.77 -3.28
C ALA A 41 -2.07 7.78 -3.15
N LEU A 42 -2.73 8.79 -3.73
CA LEU A 42 -4.20 8.89 -3.74
C LEU A 42 -4.87 7.72 -4.49
N SER A 43 -4.27 7.26 -5.58
CA SER A 43 -4.80 6.12 -6.35
C SER A 43 -4.70 4.83 -5.53
N LEU A 44 -3.53 4.57 -4.94
CA LEU A 44 -3.27 3.41 -4.10
C LEU A 44 -4.23 3.36 -2.90
N THR A 45 -4.41 4.49 -2.19
CA THR A 45 -5.32 4.55 -1.06
C THR A 45 -6.77 4.36 -1.48
N GLY A 46 -7.24 5.01 -2.55
CA GLY A 46 -8.62 4.84 -3.01
C GLY A 46 -8.94 3.41 -3.49
N GLU A 47 -7.97 2.73 -4.10
CA GLU A 47 -8.10 1.33 -4.47
C GLU A 47 -8.13 0.41 -3.23
N LEU A 48 -7.30 0.68 -2.22
CA LEU A 48 -7.33 -0.05 -0.95
C LEU A 48 -8.65 0.15 -0.20
N GLU A 49 -9.15 1.39 -0.14
CA GLU A 49 -10.43 1.72 0.49
C GLU A 49 -11.56 0.91 -0.16
N THR A 50 -11.58 0.86 -1.49
CA THR A 50 -12.58 0.11 -2.25
C THR A 50 -12.41 -1.41 -2.08
N LEU A 51 -11.18 -1.91 -2.06
CA LEU A 51 -10.87 -3.34 -1.93
C LEU A 51 -11.20 -3.88 -0.54
N LEU A 52 -10.87 -3.11 0.49
CA LEU A 52 -11.03 -3.48 1.89
C LEU A 52 -12.36 -3.01 2.49
N ASP A 53 -13.09 -2.15 1.76
CA ASP A 53 -14.30 -1.47 2.23
C ASP A 53 -13.99 -0.68 3.53
N LEU A 54 -12.85 0.01 3.56
CA LEU A 54 -12.37 0.81 4.70
C LEU A 54 -12.24 2.28 4.29
N GLU A 55 -12.38 3.19 5.24
CA GLU A 55 -11.97 4.59 5.06
C GLU A 55 -10.50 4.72 5.47
N LEU A 56 -9.64 5.08 4.52
CA LEU A 56 -8.18 5.18 4.68
C LEU A 56 -7.74 6.58 4.30
N ASP A 57 -7.07 7.27 5.23
CA ASP A 57 -6.53 8.58 4.92
C ASP A 57 -5.26 8.44 4.06
N PRO A 58 -5.12 9.16 2.94
CA PRO A 58 -3.90 9.12 2.15
C PRO A 58 -2.65 9.48 2.96
N THR A 59 -2.78 10.29 4.02
CA THR A 59 -1.67 10.59 4.94
C THR A 59 -1.04 9.37 5.59
N LEU A 60 -1.73 8.23 5.65
CA LEU A 60 -1.18 6.96 6.12
C LEU A 60 0.04 6.52 5.33
N LEU A 61 0.14 6.84 4.04
CA LEU A 61 1.33 6.52 3.25
C LEU A 61 2.56 7.33 3.68
N TRP A 62 2.36 8.49 4.32
CA TRP A 62 3.42 9.32 4.90
C TRP A 62 3.79 8.85 6.30
N GLU A 63 2.82 8.36 7.07
CA GLU A 63 3.05 7.77 8.40
C GLU A 63 3.70 6.38 8.32
N TYR A 64 3.27 5.58 7.35
CA TYR A 64 3.71 4.20 7.09
C TYR A 64 4.33 4.11 5.68
N PRO A 65 5.54 4.64 5.49
CA PRO A 65 6.17 4.73 4.18
C PRO A 65 6.63 3.39 3.62
N ILE A 66 6.62 2.30 4.40
CA ILE A 66 7.01 0.97 3.94
C ILE A 66 5.79 0.04 3.87
N ILE A 67 5.76 -0.80 2.85
CA ILE A 67 4.66 -1.76 2.61
C ILE A 67 4.33 -2.62 3.83
N PRO A 68 5.29 -3.22 4.57
CA PRO A 68 4.95 -4.10 5.69
C PRO A 68 4.28 -3.35 6.86
N GLU A 69 4.63 -2.08 7.11
CA GLU A 69 3.97 -1.25 8.13
C GLU A 69 2.54 -0.91 7.72
N LEU A 70 2.35 -0.45 6.48
CA LEU A 70 1.02 -0.16 5.94
C LEU A 70 0.13 -1.40 5.97
N THR A 71 0.68 -2.55 5.57
CA THR A 71 -0.04 -3.83 5.58
C THR A 71 -0.47 -4.21 6.99
N GLU A 72 0.40 -4.04 7.99
CA GLU A 72 0.07 -4.34 9.39
C GLU A 72 -1.06 -3.44 9.90
N TYR A 73 -0.98 -2.13 9.61
CA TYR A 73 -2.03 -1.18 9.94
C TYR A 73 -3.38 -1.56 9.30
N LEU A 74 -3.39 -1.90 8.01
CA LEU A 74 -4.61 -2.31 7.30
C LEU A 74 -5.24 -3.58 7.86
N VAL A 75 -4.41 -4.55 8.25
CA VAL A 75 -4.89 -5.80 8.88
C VAL A 75 -5.52 -5.51 10.23
N ASP A 76 -4.92 -4.61 11.02
CA ASP A 76 -5.43 -4.22 12.33
C ASP A 76 -6.78 -3.47 12.19
N GLU A 77 -6.89 -2.54 11.25
CA GLU A 77 -8.16 -1.85 10.95
C GLU A 77 -9.25 -2.80 10.44
N LEU A 78 -8.90 -3.76 9.58
CA LEU A 78 -9.82 -4.83 9.16
C LEU A 78 -10.28 -5.71 10.32
N ALA A 79 -9.43 -5.92 11.33
CA ALA A 79 -9.77 -6.73 12.50
C ALA A 79 -10.63 -5.98 13.52
N LYS A 80 -10.59 -4.64 13.51
CA LYS A 80 -11.43 -3.78 14.36
C LYS A 80 -12.84 -3.58 13.79
N LYS A 81 -13.02 -3.78 12.49
CA LYS A 81 -14.32 -3.74 11.80
C LYS A 81 -15.16 -4.98 12.13
#